data_AF-A0A920SBP4-F1
#
_entry.id   AF-A0A920SBP4-F1
#
_cell.length_a   1.000
_cell.length_b   1.000
_cell.length_c   1.000
_cell.angle_alpha   90.00
_cell.angle_beta   90.00
_cell.angle_gamma   90.00
#
_symmetry.space_group_name_H-M   'P 1'
#
loop_
_entity.id
_entity.type
_entity.pdbx_description
1 polymer ?
#
loop_
_entity_poly.entity_id
_entity_poly.type
_entity_poly.pdbx_seq_one_letter_code
_entity_poly.pdbx_strand_id
1 'polypeptide(L)'
;MYRMPNIDEMVAVARELGIHLGPDEAVLYRKHLIEQMEQLDSFVQTRLEEDKPPLSSPAREPGYRPSLEEDPLNAWIWRCHIKGEDEGLLSGKTVSYKDHIAVAGIPMSFGSFAIEGFIPRLRRHCS
;
A
#
# COMPACT_ATOMS: atom_id res chain seq x y z
N MET A 1 -12.19 9.13 -8.18
CA MET A 1 -13.46 9.83 -7.94
C MET A 1 -14.21 9.09 -6.85
N TYR A 2 -14.38 9.74 -5.70
CA TYR A 2 -15.07 9.18 -4.54
C TYR A 2 -16.59 9.24 -4.74
N ARG A 3 -17.33 8.30 -4.14
CA ARG A 3 -18.79 8.41 -4.09
C ARG A 3 -19.16 9.43 -3.03
N MET A 4 -19.91 10.46 -3.42
CA MET A 4 -20.42 11.45 -2.49
C MET A 4 -21.50 10.82 -1.60
N PRO A 5 -21.44 10.99 -0.27
CA PRO A 5 -22.42 10.42 0.62
C PRO A 5 -23.80 11.05 0.41
N ASN A 6 -24.86 10.29 0.63
CA ASN A 6 -26.23 10.82 0.72
C ASN A 6 -26.56 11.24 2.16
N ILE A 7 -27.74 11.83 2.37
CA ILE A 7 -28.15 12.34 3.69
C ILE A 7 -28.29 11.21 4.72
N ASP A 8 -28.81 10.05 4.32
CA ASP A 8 -28.97 8.91 5.23
C ASP A 8 -27.63 8.39 5.71
N GLU A 9 -26.63 8.36 4.83
CA GLU A 9 -25.24 7.99 5.15
C GLU A 9 -24.59 9.00 6.09
N MET A 10 -24.86 10.30 5.93
CA MET A 10 -24.41 11.33 6.87
C MET A 10 -24.99 11.10 8.27
N VAL A 11 -26.29 10.82 8.38
CA VAL A 11 -26.96 10.57 9.66
C VAL A 11 -26.47 9.27 10.29
N ALA A 12 -26.24 8.22 9.49
CA ALA A 12 -25.75 6.93 9.97
C ALA A 12 -24.34 7.06 10.57
N VAL A 13 -23.40 7.67 9.84
CA VAL A 13 -22.02 7.87 10.33
C VAL A 13 -21.98 8.81 11.53
N ALA A 14 -22.77 9.90 11.53
CA ALA A 14 -22.85 10.79 12.68
C ALA A 14 -23.30 10.03 13.93
N ARG A 15 -24.30 9.16 13.81
CA ARG A 15 -24.76 8.31 14.93
C ARG A 15 -23.67 7.35 15.42
N GLU A 16 -22.93 6.71 14.52
CA GLU A 16 -21.79 5.83 14.88
C GLU A 16 -20.71 6.58 15.67
N LEU A 17 -20.51 7.86 15.35
CA LEU A 17 -19.58 8.75 16.04
C LEU A 17 -20.16 9.38 17.32
N GLY A 18 -21.42 9.08 17.68
CA GLY A 18 -22.09 9.69 18.84
C GLY A 18 -22.54 11.13 18.62
N ILE A 19 -22.62 11.59 17.37
CA ILE A 19 -23.08 12.92 16.97
C ILE A 19 -24.54 12.84 16.57
N HIS A 20 -25.39 13.64 17.21
CA HIS A 20 -26.79 13.78 16.82
C HIS A 20 -26.92 14.91 15.80
N LEU A 21 -27.34 14.58 14.58
CA LEU A 21 -27.66 15.55 13.54
C LEU A 21 -29.18 15.64 13.37
N GLY A 22 -29.72 16.85 13.47
CA GLY A 22 -31.05 17.15 13.01
C GLY A 22 -31.17 17.04 11.47
N PRO A 23 -32.40 16.97 10.91
CA PRO A 23 -32.61 16.86 9.47
C PRO A 23 -31.95 17.99 8.66
N ASP A 24 -32.06 19.23 9.14
CA ASP A 24 -31.51 20.40 8.45
C ASP A 24 -29.98 20.48 8.59
N GLU A 25 -29.45 20.03 9.74
CA GLU A 25 -28.01 19.95 9.97
C GLU A 25 -27.36 18.92 9.05
N ALA A 26 -27.99 17.77 8.84
CA ALA A 26 -27.48 16.76 7.92
C ALA A 26 -27.37 17.30 6.48
N VAL A 27 -28.33 18.13 6.04
CA VAL A 27 -28.27 18.82 4.74
C VAL A 27 -27.12 19.81 4.69
N LEU A 28 -26.97 20.62 5.74
CA LEU A 28 -25.90 21.62 5.84
C LEU A 28 -24.50 20.97 5.84
N TYR A 29 -24.27 19.99 6.71
CA TYR A 29 -22.98 19.31 6.81
C TYR A 29 -22.64 18.52 5.56
N ARG A 30 -23.64 17.94 4.88
CA ARG A 30 -23.42 17.28 3.59
C ARG A 30 -22.86 18.24 2.55
N LYS A 31 -23.40 19.46 2.48
CA LYS A 31 -22.89 20.49 1.55
C LYS A 31 -21.41 20.77 1.79
N HIS A 32 -21.04 21.01 3.05
CA HIS A 32 -19.63 21.25 3.39
C HIS A 32 -18.74 20.05 3.11
N LEU A 33 -19.18 18.83 3.43
CA LEU A 33 -18.40 17.63 3.15
C LEU A 33 -18.14 17.44 1.65
N ILE A 34 -19.14 17.73 0.79
CA ILE A 34 -18.97 17.66 -0.66
C ILE A 34 -17.88 18.64 -1.11
N GLU A 35 -17.92 19.89 -0.66
CA GLU A 35 -16.91 20.91 -0.99
C GLU A 35 -15.50 20.44 -0.60
N GLN A 36 -15.34 19.83 0.59
CA GLN A 36 -14.05 19.29 1.04
C GLN A 36 -13.60 18.06 0.22
N MET A 37 -14.53 17.17 -0.12
CA MET A 37 -14.23 15.98 -0.92
C MET A 37 -13.83 16.34 -2.36
N GLU A 38 -14.41 17.39 -2.93
CA GLU A 38 -14.01 17.93 -4.24
C GLU A 38 -12.59 18.48 -4.22
N GLN A 39 -12.22 19.21 -3.16
CA GLN A 39 -10.84 19.68 -2.96
C GLN A 39 -9.85 18.51 -2.84
N LEU A 40 -10.21 17.47 -2.09
CA LEU A 40 -9.39 16.26 -1.98
C LEU A 40 -9.23 15.56 -3.34
N ASP A 41 -10.31 15.41 -4.11
CA ASP A 41 -10.23 14.79 -5.44
C ASP A 41 -9.32 15.62 -6.36
N SER A 42 -9.43 16.95 -6.36
CA SER A 42 -8.52 17.84 -7.09
C SER A 42 -7.05 17.63 -6.69
N PHE A 43 -6.77 17.57 -5.39
CA PHE A 43 -5.42 17.29 -4.88
C PHE A 43 -4.90 15.93 -5.36
N VAL A 44 -5.69 14.86 -5.24
CA VAL A 44 -5.31 13.50 -5.67
C VAL A 44 -5.07 13.46 -7.19
N GLN A 45 -5.87 14.17 -7.98
CA GLN A 45 -5.70 14.26 -9.44
C GLN A 45 -4.51 15.12 -9.88
N THR A 46 -3.99 15.99 -9.01
CA THR A 46 -2.83 16.83 -9.33
C THR A 46 -1.58 16.01 -9.66
N ARG A 47 -1.51 14.74 -9.23
CA ARG A 47 -0.38 13.82 -9.52
C ARG A 47 0.98 14.48 -9.26
N LEU A 48 1.12 15.13 -8.11
CA LEU A 48 2.36 15.78 -7.70
C LEU A 48 3.53 14.81 -7.86
N GLU A 49 4.57 15.29 -8.54
CA GLU A 49 5.81 14.53 -8.69
C GLU A 49 6.52 14.49 -7.34
N GLU A 50 6.70 13.29 -6.81
CA GLU A 50 7.52 13.05 -5.63
C GLU A 50 8.95 12.71 -6.06
N ASP A 51 9.93 13.36 -5.43
CA ASP A 51 11.35 13.01 -5.60
C ASP A 51 11.57 11.56 -5.17
N LYS A 52 12.11 10.76 -6.09
CA LYS A 52 12.31 9.34 -5.86
C LYS A 52 13.65 9.10 -5.21
N PRO A 53 13.73 8.26 -4.17
CA PRO A 53 15.02 7.81 -3.68
C PRO A 53 15.73 7.03 -4.80
N PRO A 54 17.06 7.20 -4.94
CA PRO A 54 17.83 6.44 -5.93
C PRO A 54 17.71 4.94 -5.66
N LEU A 55 17.47 4.17 -6.72
CA LEU A 55 17.44 2.70 -6.67
C LEU A 55 18.86 2.16 -6.87
N SER A 56 19.45 1.58 -5.84
CA SER A 56 20.80 0.98 -5.91
C SER A 56 20.85 -0.32 -6.73
N SER A 57 19.74 -1.07 -6.84
CA SER A 57 19.67 -2.34 -7.58
C SER A 57 18.45 -2.38 -8.51
N PRO A 58 18.61 -2.01 -9.81
CA PRO A 58 17.48 -1.84 -10.71
C PRO A 58 16.95 -3.16 -11.29
N ALA A 59 17.74 -4.22 -11.34
CA ALA A 59 17.33 -5.54 -11.79
C ALA A 59 17.03 -6.43 -10.59
N ARG A 60 15.80 -6.94 -10.53
CA ARG A 60 15.35 -7.90 -9.52
C ARG A 60 14.66 -9.03 -10.27
N GLU A 61 15.07 -10.26 -9.99
CA GLU A 61 14.33 -11.40 -10.47
C GLU A 61 13.02 -11.51 -9.68
N PRO A 62 11.92 -11.94 -10.33
CA PRO A 62 10.61 -12.01 -9.69
C PRO A 62 10.59 -12.96 -8.48
N GLY A 63 11.56 -13.88 -8.38
CA GLY A 63 11.59 -14.89 -7.33
C GLY A 63 10.48 -15.92 -7.51
N TYR A 64 10.27 -16.73 -6.46
CA TYR A 64 9.29 -17.81 -6.46
C TYR A 64 8.85 -18.18 -5.05
N ARG A 65 7.69 -18.85 -4.96
CA ARG A 65 7.27 -19.54 -3.74
C ARG A 65 8.05 -20.86 -3.63
N PRO A 66 8.79 -21.09 -2.54
CA PRO A 66 9.59 -22.31 -2.38
C PRO A 66 8.71 -23.57 -2.37
N SER A 67 9.28 -24.67 -2.85
CA SER A 67 8.67 -25.99 -2.69
C SER A 67 8.76 -26.48 -1.25
N LEU A 68 7.99 -27.51 -0.92
CA LEU A 68 8.04 -28.15 0.40
C LEU A 68 9.42 -28.75 0.71
N GLU A 69 10.14 -29.20 -0.32
CA GLU A 69 11.50 -29.74 -0.19
C GLU A 69 12.51 -28.64 0.15
N GLU A 70 12.35 -27.44 -0.41
CA GLU A 70 13.21 -26.28 -0.15
C GLU A 70 12.87 -25.56 1.17
N ASP A 71 11.62 -25.66 1.64
CA ASP A 71 11.14 -25.06 2.89
C ASP A 71 10.30 -26.04 3.72
N PRO A 72 10.93 -27.08 4.30
CA PRO A 72 10.23 -28.08 5.10
C PRO A 72 9.62 -27.52 6.39
N LEU A 73 10.07 -26.34 6.82
CA LEU A 73 9.59 -25.66 8.02
C LEU A 73 8.47 -24.65 7.73
N ASN A 74 8.11 -24.44 6.45
CA ASN A 74 7.14 -23.46 6.00
C ASN A 74 7.44 -22.04 6.56
N ALA A 75 8.73 -21.67 6.60
CA ALA A 75 9.22 -20.40 7.11
C ALA A 75 9.28 -19.29 6.05
N TRP A 76 9.20 -19.65 4.77
CA TRP A 76 9.37 -18.75 3.64
C TRP A 76 8.06 -18.57 2.87
N ILE A 77 7.65 -17.31 2.72
CA ILE A 77 6.52 -16.96 1.85
C ILE A 77 6.99 -16.80 0.40
N TRP A 78 8.16 -16.21 0.20
CA TRP A 78 8.76 -15.95 -1.10
C TRP A 78 10.28 -15.95 -1.00
N ARG A 79 10.96 -16.46 -2.03
CA ARG A 79 12.42 -16.38 -2.18
C ARG A 79 12.76 -15.64 -3.46
N CYS A 80 13.77 -14.79 -3.41
CA CYS A 80 14.24 -14.04 -4.58
C CYS A 80 15.74 -13.83 -4.50
N HIS A 81 16.33 -13.44 -5.63
CA HIS A 81 17.72 -13.02 -5.72
C HIS A 81 17.79 -11.54 -6.09
N ILE A 82 18.38 -10.74 -5.19
CA ILE A 82 18.61 -9.31 -5.39
C ILE A 82 20.10 -9.08 -5.20
N LYS A 83 20.80 -8.74 -6.28
CA LYS A 83 22.24 -8.50 -6.23
C LYS A 83 22.51 -7.16 -5.52
N GLY A 84 23.33 -7.23 -4.47
CA GLY A 84 23.92 -6.06 -3.81
C GLY A 84 25.29 -5.72 -4.39
N GLU A 85 26.03 -4.84 -3.72
CA GLU A 85 27.43 -4.58 -4.05
C GLU A 85 28.30 -5.80 -3.80
N ASP A 86 29.39 -5.95 -4.57
CA ASP A 86 30.28 -7.12 -4.47
C ASP A 86 31.10 -7.10 -3.16
N GLU A 87 31.40 -5.91 -2.63
CA GLU A 87 32.19 -5.71 -1.41
C GLU A 87 31.41 -4.95 -0.32
N GLY A 88 31.76 -5.21 0.94
CA GLY A 88 31.15 -4.56 2.11
C GLY A 88 30.98 -5.50 3.30
N LEU A 89 30.44 -4.98 4.41
CA LEU A 89 30.28 -5.73 5.67
C LEU A 89 29.40 -6.99 5.54
N LEU A 90 28.51 -7.02 4.54
CA LEU A 90 27.59 -8.13 4.28
C LEU A 90 28.00 -8.99 3.07
N SER A 91 29.20 -8.80 2.51
CA SER A 91 29.66 -9.60 1.37
C SER A 91 29.65 -11.10 1.72
N GLY A 92 29.10 -11.91 0.81
CA GLY A 92 28.91 -13.35 0.99
C GLY A 92 27.81 -13.76 1.99
N LYS A 93 26.99 -12.82 2.49
CA LYS A 93 25.86 -13.12 3.38
C LYS A 93 24.55 -13.14 2.62
N THR A 94 23.66 -14.04 3.03
CA THR A 94 22.25 -14.02 2.66
C THR A 94 21.44 -13.47 3.82
N VAL A 95 20.40 -12.70 3.50
CA VAL A 95 19.50 -12.10 4.49
C VAL A 95 18.07 -12.44 4.14
N SER A 96 17.25 -12.59 5.17
CA SER A 96 15.80 -12.67 5.04
C SER A 96 15.18 -11.39 5.58
N TYR A 97 14.05 -11.01 4.99
CA TYR A 97 13.23 -9.91 5.49
C TYR A 97 11.94 -10.51 6.04
N LYS A 98 11.45 -9.95 7.14
CA LYS A 98 10.09 -10.24 7.59
C LYS A 98 9.13 -9.79 6.49
N ASP A 99 8.08 -10.56 6.24
CA ASP A 99 7.07 -10.27 5.21
C ASP A 99 6.28 -8.96 5.43
N HIS A 100 6.55 -8.25 6.52
CA HIS A 100 6.04 -6.90 6.77
C HIS A 100 6.93 -5.80 6.18
N ILE A 101 8.13 -6.15 5.72
CA ILE A 101 9.10 -5.23 5.13
C ILE A 101 8.90 -5.24 3.62
N ALA A 102 8.49 -4.09 3.07
CA ALA A 102 8.26 -3.95 1.65
C ALA A 102 9.57 -4.07 0.86
N VAL A 103 9.64 -5.06 -0.02
CA VAL A 103 10.74 -5.22 -0.99
C VAL A 103 10.18 -4.95 -2.38
N ALA A 104 10.56 -3.81 -2.98
CA ALA A 104 10.00 -3.38 -4.26
C ALA A 104 10.05 -4.50 -5.34
N GLY A 105 8.90 -4.78 -5.94
CA GLY A 105 8.72 -5.80 -6.98
C GLY A 105 8.54 -7.23 -6.47
N ILE A 106 8.63 -7.47 -5.15
CA ILE A 106 8.49 -8.80 -4.55
C ILE A 106 7.16 -8.89 -3.80
N PRO A 107 6.33 -9.94 -4.01
CA PRO A 107 5.07 -10.11 -3.29
C PRO A 107 5.26 -10.10 -1.77
N MET A 108 4.28 -9.55 -1.06
CA MET A 108 4.19 -9.58 0.39
C MET A 108 2.75 -9.84 0.84
N SER A 109 2.53 -10.53 1.96
CA SER A 109 1.18 -10.93 2.38
C SER A 109 0.82 -10.60 3.84
N PHE A 110 1.75 -10.09 4.65
CA PHE A 110 1.60 -9.98 6.11
C PHE A 110 1.14 -11.31 6.76
N GLY A 111 1.46 -12.44 6.13
CA GLY A 111 0.93 -13.75 6.53
C GLY A 111 -0.60 -13.86 6.51
N SER A 112 -1.29 -13.02 5.72
CA SER A 112 -2.76 -12.96 5.65
C SER A 112 -3.27 -12.97 4.22
N PHE A 113 -4.44 -13.57 4.02
CA PHE A 113 -5.16 -13.55 2.74
C PHE A 113 -5.67 -12.15 2.36
N ALA A 114 -5.81 -11.24 3.33
CA ALA A 114 -6.38 -9.91 3.11
C ALA A 114 -5.56 -9.04 2.15
N ILE A 115 -4.25 -9.28 2.06
CA ILE A 115 -3.35 -8.53 1.18
C ILE A 115 -2.58 -9.46 0.21
N GLU A 116 -3.07 -10.67 0.00
CA GLU A 116 -2.48 -11.60 -0.95
C GLU A 116 -2.46 -10.99 -2.37
N GLY A 117 -1.33 -11.17 -3.06
CA GLY A 117 -1.11 -10.58 -4.39
C GLY A 117 -0.69 -9.12 -4.39
N PHE A 118 -0.57 -8.48 -3.23
CA PHE A 118 0.02 -7.14 -3.14
C PHE A 118 1.52 -7.18 -3.47
N ILE A 119 1.92 -6.36 -4.44
CA ILE A 119 3.32 -6.17 -4.82
C ILE A 119 3.67 -4.70 -4.56
N PRO A 120 4.51 -4.39 -3.57
CA PRO A 120 4.96 -3.04 -3.31
C PRO A 120 5.77 -2.55 -4.51
N ARG A 121 5.42 -1.37 -5.01
CA ARG A 121 6.18 -0.67 -6.05
C ARG A 121 6.80 0.57 -5.46
N LEU A 122 8.10 0.74 -5.66
CA LEU A 122 8.68 2.08 -5.73
C LEU A 122 8.32 2.60 -7.13
N ARG A 123 7.46 3.63 -7.22
CA ARG A 123 6.91 4.12 -8.49
C ARG A 123 8.02 4.41 -9.51
N ARG A 124 8.24 3.53 -10.49
CA ARG A 124 8.97 3.86 -11.72
C ARG A 124 8.02 4.59 -12.67
N HIS A 125 8.49 5.63 -13.35
CA HIS A 125 7.94 5.95 -14.65
C HIS A 125 8.86 5.29 -15.66
N CYS A 126 8.31 4.44 -16.52
CA CYS A 126 8.90 4.23 -17.83
C CYS A 126 8.64 5.54 -18.59
N SER A 127 9.73 6.15 -19.05
CA SER A 127 9.73 7.16 -20.11
C SER A 127 9.00 6.66 -21.34
#